data_AF-A0A9E2L801-F1
#
_entry.id   AF-A0A9E2L801-F1
#
_cell.length_a   1.000
_cell.length_b   1.000
_cell.length_c   1.000
_cell.angle_alpha   90.00
_cell.angle_beta   90.00
_cell.angle_gamma   90.00
#
_symmetry.space_group_name_H-M   'P 1'
#
loop_
_entity.id
_entity.type
_entity.pdbx_description
1 polymer ?
#
loop_
_entity_poly.entity_id
_entity_poly.type
_entity_poly.pdbx_seq_one_letter_code
_entity_poly.pdbx_strand_id
1 'polypeptide(L)'
;MKKILLCALAVFSLSLTSCNNQKDPEKVAQDFVEALQKSDAENMAKLMYGYEEASEENREEGIKRLQEEISSLDQDEKEFLENMTIEDINVKEEEERAKVTLKYQDAEETLRLRKENGKWVIEDF
;
A
#
# COMPACT_ATOMS: atom_id res chain seq x y z
N MET A 1 -10.57 -32.77 -47.29
CA MET A 1 -11.50 -33.45 -46.35
C MET A 1 -11.19 -32.97 -44.95
N LYS A 2 -12.18 -32.40 -44.27
CA LYS A 2 -12.15 -31.94 -42.88
C LYS A 2 -11.88 -33.13 -41.94
N LYS A 3 -11.01 -32.96 -40.96
CA LYS A 3 -11.14 -33.59 -39.63
C LYS A 3 -10.74 -32.56 -38.58
N ILE A 4 -11.72 -32.21 -37.76
CA ILE A 4 -11.65 -31.31 -36.61
C ILE A 4 -11.45 -32.20 -35.37
N LEU A 5 -10.94 -31.59 -34.29
CA LEU A 5 -11.05 -31.96 -32.86
C LEU A 5 -9.95 -32.92 -32.34
N LEU A 6 -9.41 -32.77 -31.11
CA LEU A 6 -10.03 -32.31 -29.86
C LEU A 6 -8.95 -32.07 -28.77
N CYS A 7 -9.17 -31.06 -27.91
CA CYS A 7 -8.76 -30.88 -26.49
C CYS A 7 -7.27 -30.77 -26.09
N ALA A 8 -6.79 -29.63 -25.57
CA ALA A 8 -7.11 -28.94 -24.31
C ALA A 8 -6.22 -29.38 -23.14
N LEU A 9 -5.23 -28.54 -22.82
CA LEU A 9 -4.74 -28.30 -21.46
C LEU A 9 -4.42 -26.81 -21.36
N ALA A 10 -5.50 -26.03 -21.38
CA ALA A 10 -5.49 -24.73 -20.76
C ALA A 10 -5.30 -24.98 -19.26
N VAL A 11 -4.10 -24.72 -18.73
CA VAL A 11 -3.95 -24.49 -17.29
C VAL A 11 -4.52 -23.10 -17.05
N PHE A 12 -5.85 -23.06 -16.98
CA PHE A 12 -6.61 -22.08 -16.24
C PHE A 12 -6.17 -22.27 -14.78
N SER A 13 -5.10 -21.58 -14.35
CA SER A 13 -4.90 -21.34 -12.93
C SER A 13 -6.03 -20.41 -12.50
N LEU A 14 -7.04 -21.06 -11.94
CA LEU A 14 -8.26 -20.51 -11.40
C LEU A 14 -7.96 -19.22 -10.63
N SER A 15 -8.68 -18.19 -11.06
CA SER A 15 -8.97 -16.96 -10.38
C SER A 15 -9.15 -17.18 -8.87
N LEU A 16 -8.23 -16.61 -8.08
CA LEU A 16 -8.58 -16.07 -6.77
C LEU A 16 -8.94 -14.60 -6.94
N THR A 17 -9.90 -14.31 -7.82
CA THR A 17 -10.71 -13.09 -7.68
C THR A 17 -11.67 -13.35 -6.53
N SER A 18 -11.16 -13.31 -5.30
CA SER A 18 -12.03 -13.03 -4.16
C SER A 18 -12.50 -11.60 -4.37
N CYS A 19 -13.73 -11.45 -4.87
CA CYS A 19 -14.47 -10.20 -4.78
C CYS A 19 -14.51 -9.79 -3.30
N ASN A 20 -13.61 -8.91 -2.90
CA ASN A 20 -13.71 -8.12 -1.69
C ASN A 20 -13.26 -6.72 -2.10
N ASN A 21 -13.90 -5.67 -1.58
CA ASN A 21 -13.51 -4.27 -1.81
C ASN A 21 -12.14 -3.92 -1.16
N GLN A 22 -11.21 -4.86 -1.16
CA GLN A 22 -9.92 -4.78 -0.51
C GLN A 22 -8.89 -4.31 -1.53
N LYS A 23 -8.20 -3.22 -1.22
CA LYS A 23 -7.06 -2.73 -2.00
C LYS A 23 -5.94 -3.77 -1.96
N ASP A 24 -5.29 -4.01 -3.09
CA ASP A 24 -4.05 -4.79 -3.18
C ASP A 24 -2.88 -4.03 -2.52
N PRO A 25 -1.74 -4.68 -2.20
CA PRO A 25 -0.67 -4.01 -1.46
C PRO A 25 -0.03 -2.86 -2.26
N GLU A 26 -0.03 -2.93 -3.60
CA GLU A 26 0.40 -1.83 -4.47
C GLU A 26 -0.44 -0.59 -4.23
N LYS A 27 -1.77 -0.74 -4.25
CA LYS A 27 -2.68 0.38 -4.08
C LYS A 27 -2.61 0.96 -2.66
N VAL A 28 -2.40 0.14 -1.64
CA VAL A 28 -2.16 0.62 -0.27
C VAL A 28 -0.88 1.44 -0.18
N ALA A 29 0.21 1.00 -0.81
CA ALA A 29 1.46 1.74 -0.88
C ALA A 29 1.31 3.08 -1.62
N GLN A 30 0.63 3.10 -2.78
CA GLN A 30 0.36 4.32 -3.53
C GLN A 30 -0.48 5.32 -2.73
N ASP A 31 -1.54 4.85 -2.06
CA ASP A 31 -2.40 5.70 -1.24
C ASP A 31 -1.67 6.25 -0.01
N PHE A 32 -0.72 5.47 0.54
CA PHE A 32 0.12 5.91 1.65
C PHE A 32 1.05 7.03 1.23
N VAL A 33 1.71 6.90 0.08
CA VAL A 33 2.50 7.96 -0.53
C VAL A 33 1.65 9.20 -0.78
N GLU A 34 0.48 9.05 -1.40
CA GLU A 34 -0.42 10.19 -1.66
C GLU A 34 -0.83 10.90 -0.36
N ALA A 35 -1.05 10.15 0.72
CA ALA A 35 -1.35 10.72 2.03
C ALA A 35 -0.14 11.47 2.62
N LEU A 36 1.08 10.93 2.53
CA LEU A 36 2.32 11.63 2.92
C LEU A 36 2.47 12.96 2.17
N GLN A 37 2.30 12.95 0.85
CA GLN A 37 2.39 14.15 0.00
C GLN A 37 1.37 15.23 0.39
N LYS A 38 0.19 14.81 0.85
CA LYS A 38 -0.87 15.73 1.29
C LYS A 38 -0.81 16.07 2.78
N SER A 39 0.19 15.57 3.51
CA SER A 39 0.25 15.66 4.98
C SER A 39 -1.04 15.15 5.67
N ASP A 40 -1.67 14.14 5.09
CA ASP A 40 -2.94 13.58 5.53
C ASP A 40 -2.73 12.46 6.57
N ALA A 41 -2.48 12.89 7.81
CA ALA A 41 -2.21 11.99 8.93
C ALA A 41 -3.36 11.02 9.23
N GLU A 42 -4.60 11.40 8.93
CA GLU A 42 -5.76 10.52 9.14
C GLU A 42 -5.75 9.33 8.18
N ASN A 43 -5.49 9.59 6.89
CA ASN A 43 -5.37 8.52 5.91
C ASN A 43 -4.11 7.68 6.11
N MET A 44 -2.97 8.28 6.50
CA MET A 44 -1.78 7.51 6.89
C MET A 44 -2.08 6.56 8.05
N ALA A 45 -2.71 7.07 9.11
CA ALA A 45 -3.07 6.29 10.28
C ALA A 45 -4.00 5.11 9.93
N LYS A 46 -4.98 5.36 9.06
CA LYS A 46 -5.87 4.32 8.53
C LYS A 46 -5.11 3.22 7.80
N LEU A 47 -4.15 3.60 6.94
CA LEU A 47 -3.36 2.67 6.14
C LEU A 47 -2.32 1.90 6.95
N MET A 48 -1.85 2.45 8.08
CA MET A 48 -0.90 1.77 8.98
C MET A 48 -1.58 0.86 10.00
N TYR A 49 -2.72 1.28 10.55
CA TYR A 49 -3.27 0.67 11.76
C TYR A 49 -4.70 0.11 11.60
N GLY A 50 -5.29 0.19 10.40
CA GLY A 50 -6.65 -0.31 10.18
C GLY A 50 -7.69 0.36 11.09
N TYR A 51 -7.48 1.64 11.47
CA TYR A 51 -8.23 2.38 12.50
C TYR A 51 -9.76 2.47 12.36
N GLU A 52 -10.36 1.90 11.31
CA GLU A 52 -11.80 1.64 11.26
C GLU A 52 -12.29 0.75 12.43
N GLU A 53 -11.40 -0.06 13.02
CA GLU A 53 -11.72 -1.00 14.10
C GLU A 53 -11.16 -0.58 15.48
N ALA A 54 -10.42 0.53 15.55
CA ALA A 54 -9.81 1.02 16.79
C ALA A 54 -10.77 1.86 17.64
N SER A 55 -10.49 2.00 18.95
CA SER A 55 -11.17 2.98 19.80
C SER A 55 -10.85 4.40 19.33
N GLU A 56 -11.76 5.33 19.62
CA GLU A 56 -11.57 6.75 19.31
C GLU A 56 -10.29 7.32 19.92
N GLU A 57 -10.00 7.01 21.18
CA GLU A 57 -8.77 7.40 21.87
C GLU A 57 -7.50 6.93 21.14
N ASN A 58 -7.43 5.64 20.80
CA ASN A 58 -6.27 5.08 20.08
C ASN A 58 -6.11 5.70 18.69
N ARG A 59 -7.23 6.00 18.02
CA ARG A 59 -7.23 6.66 16.71
C ARG A 59 -6.68 8.08 16.81
N GLU A 60 -7.16 8.87 17.78
CA GLU A 60 -6.70 10.24 18.00
C GLU A 60 -5.21 10.30 18.35
N GLU A 61 -4.75 9.42 19.23
CA GLU A 61 -3.33 9.33 19.61
C GLU A 61 -2.44 9.01 18.40
N GLY A 62 -2.84 8.06 17.55
CA GLY A 62 -2.09 7.70 16.36
C GLY A 62 -2.03 8.81 15.31
N ILE A 63 -3.18 9.47 15.06
CA ILE A 63 -3.24 10.62 14.15
C ILE A 63 -2.33 11.73 14.67
N LYS A 64 -2.40 12.04 15.97
CA LYS A 64 -1.56 13.08 16.59
C LYS A 64 -0.08 12.76 16.43
N ARG A 65 0.34 11.52 16.66
CA ARG A 65 1.72 11.10 16.48
C ARG A 65 2.19 11.31 15.05
N LEU A 66 1.40 10.90 14.05
CA LEU A 66 1.74 11.10 12.64
C LEU A 66 1.78 12.58 12.27
N GLN A 67 0.87 13.39 12.81
CA GLN A 67 0.91 14.85 12.63
C GLN A 67 2.19 15.46 13.20
N GLU A 68 2.66 14.99 14.36
CA GLU A 68 3.91 15.43 14.98
C GLU A 68 5.12 15.03 14.11
N GLU A 69 5.15 13.79 13.60
CA GLU A 69 6.20 13.30 12.70
C GLU A 69 6.26 14.16 11.41
N ILE A 70 5.13 14.38 10.73
CA ILE A 70 5.05 15.23 9.52
C ILE A 70 5.44 16.68 9.82
N SER A 71 5.01 17.22 10.97
CA SER A 71 5.33 18.59 11.36
C SER A 71 6.83 18.76 11.64
N SER A 72 7.50 17.69 12.08
CA SER A 72 8.93 17.67 12.37
C SER A 72 9.82 17.62 11.12
N LEU A 73 9.26 17.26 9.96
CA LEU A 73 9.99 17.28 8.69
C LEU A 73 10.53 18.67 8.39
N ASP A 74 11.77 18.74 7.93
CA ASP A 74 12.37 19.98 7.47
C ASP A 74 11.78 20.43 6.12
N GLN A 75 12.23 21.59 5.63
CA GLN A 75 11.72 22.15 4.38
C GLN A 75 12.13 21.30 3.17
N ASP A 76 13.34 20.74 3.17
CA ASP A 76 13.86 19.95 2.05
C ASP A 76 13.10 18.62 1.95
N GLU A 77 12.80 17.99 3.09
CA GLU A 77 11.98 16.78 3.18
C GLU A 77 10.55 17.01 2.71
N LYS A 78 9.95 18.14 3.09
CA LYS A 78 8.60 18.53 2.62
C LYS A 78 8.56 18.75 1.12
N GLU A 79 9.49 19.54 0.60
CA GLU A 79 9.60 19.79 -0.84
C GLU A 79 9.87 18.50 -1.61
N PHE A 80 10.68 17.60 -1.07
CA PHE A 80 10.93 16.29 -1.65
C PHE A 80 9.64 15.48 -1.78
N LEU A 81 8.86 15.34 -0.70
CA LEU A 81 7.60 14.60 -0.72
C LEU A 81 6.61 15.21 -1.72
N GLU A 82 6.41 16.53 -1.70
CA GLU A 82 5.50 17.25 -2.60
C GLU A 82 5.82 17.03 -4.09
N ASN A 83 7.11 16.93 -4.43
CA ASN A 83 7.58 16.75 -5.81
C ASN A 83 7.89 15.28 -6.18
N MET A 84 7.75 14.35 -5.24
CA MET A 84 8.03 12.95 -5.47
C MET A 84 7.07 12.38 -6.53
N THR A 85 7.61 11.70 -7.53
CA THR A 85 6.84 10.99 -8.56
C THR A 85 7.29 9.54 -8.57
N ILE A 86 6.34 8.63 -8.40
CA ILE A 86 6.62 7.19 -8.48
C ILE A 86 6.89 6.84 -9.94
N GLU A 87 8.09 6.31 -10.20
CA GLU A 87 8.54 5.89 -11.53
C GLU A 87 8.30 4.41 -11.80
N ASP A 88 8.44 3.57 -10.77
CA ASP A 88 8.24 2.13 -10.85
C ASP A 88 7.77 1.57 -9.51
N ILE A 89 7.01 0.47 -9.57
CA ILE A 89 6.55 -0.25 -8.39
C ILE A 89 6.79 -1.75 -8.59
N ASN A 90 7.56 -2.35 -7.68
CA ASN A 90 7.75 -3.79 -7.64
C ASN A 90 7.13 -4.40 -6.38
N VAL A 91 6.20 -5.34 -6.57
CA VAL A 91 5.48 -6.01 -5.49
C VAL A 91 5.97 -7.45 -5.33
N LYS A 92 6.31 -7.83 -4.09
CA LYS A 92 6.56 -9.23 -3.70
C LYS A 92 5.59 -9.61 -2.59
N GLU A 93 4.56 -10.39 -2.91
CA GLU A 93 3.54 -10.86 -1.97
C GLU A 93 3.82 -12.31 -1.52
N GLU A 94 3.72 -12.55 -0.22
CA GLU A 94 3.87 -13.82 0.47
C GLU A 94 2.75 -14.00 1.50
N GLU A 95 1.64 -14.62 1.10
CA GLU A 95 0.44 -14.92 1.90
C GLU A 95 -0.16 -13.73 2.67
N GLU A 96 0.45 -13.37 3.80
CA GLU A 96 0.04 -12.30 4.72
C GLU A 96 1.04 -11.14 4.77
N ARG A 97 2.10 -11.16 3.97
CA ARG A 97 3.09 -10.09 3.87
C ARG A 97 3.29 -9.64 2.43
N ALA A 98 3.63 -8.38 2.24
CA ALA A 98 4.08 -7.88 0.96
C ALA A 98 5.25 -6.90 1.15
N LYS A 99 6.16 -6.86 0.18
CA LYS A 99 7.15 -5.80 0.04
C LYS A 99 6.83 -5.04 -1.23
N VAL A 100 6.63 -3.73 -1.09
CA VAL A 100 6.39 -2.83 -2.20
C VAL A 100 7.58 -1.89 -2.30
N THR A 101 8.38 -2.08 -3.33
CA THR A 101 9.53 -1.23 -3.62
C THR A 101 9.10 -0.13 -4.58
N LEU A 102 9.25 1.11 -4.15
CA LEU A 102 8.92 2.32 -4.87
C LEU A 102 10.20 2.96 -5.39
N LYS A 103 10.27 3.20 -6.70
CA LYS A 103 11.34 4.00 -7.28
C LYS A 103 10.84 5.41 -7.54
N TYR A 104 11.62 6.41 -7.13
CA TYR A 104 11.34 7.82 -7.39
C TYR A 104 12.63 8.57 -7.65
N GLN A 105 12.73 9.25 -8.79
CA GLN A 105 13.95 9.93 -9.23
C GLN A 105 15.18 8.99 -9.14
N ASP A 106 16.20 9.39 -8.37
CA ASP A 106 17.43 8.62 -8.14
C ASP A 106 17.41 7.78 -6.83
N ALA A 107 16.24 7.65 -6.19
CA ALA A 107 16.07 6.94 -4.93
C ALA A 107 15.07 5.78 -5.03
N GLU A 108 15.18 4.85 -4.08
CA GLU A 108 14.34 3.68 -3.94
C GLU A 108 14.00 3.48 -2.47
N GLU A 109 12.74 3.18 -2.18
CA GLU A 109 12.23 2.93 -0.83
C GLU A 109 11.38 1.67 -0.81
N THR A 110 11.39 0.94 0.30
CA THR A 110 10.63 -0.30 0.42
C THR A 110 9.66 -0.26 1.58
N LEU A 111 8.38 -0.17 1.22
CA LEU A 111 7.28 -0.31 2.18
C LEU A 111 7.05 -1.79 2.46
N ARG A 112 6.99 -2.14 3.75
CA ARG A 112 6.56 -3.48 4.17
C ARG A 112 5.10 -3.42 4.57
N LEU A 113 4.32 -4.35 4.04
CA LEU A 113 2.92 -4.46 4.32
C LEU A 113 2.63 -5.82 4.95
N ARG A 114 1.62 -5.83 5.81
CA ARG A 114 1.05 -7.06 6.35
C ARG A 114 -0.46 -7.07 6.18
N LYS A 115 -1.04 -8.26 6.19
CA LYS A 115 -2.47 -8.46 6.09
C LYS A 115 -3.06 -8.55 7.50
N GLU A 116 -3.92 -7.62 7.86
CA GLU A 116 -4.69 -7.62 9.11
C GLU A 116 -6.17 -7.73 8.80
N ASN A 117 -6.86 -8.71 9.39
CA ASN A 117 -8.30 -8.93 9.19
C ASN A 117 -8.71 -8.95 7.71
N GLY A 118 -7.83 -9.46 6.84
CA GLY A 118 -8.06 -9.44 5.40
C GLY A 118 -8.06 -8.02 4.82
N LYS A 119 -7.21 -7.11 5.30
CA LYS A 119 -6.88 -5.82 4.68
C LYS A 119 -5.36 -5.64 4.71
N TRP A 120 -4.78 -5.05 3.66
CA TRP A 120 -3.35 -4.73 3.67
C TRP A 120 -3.13 -3.43 4.44
N VAL A 121 -2.13 -3.43 5.32
CA VAL A 121 -1.70 -2.25 6.08
C VAL A 121 -0.19 -2.08 5.99
N ILE A 122 0.29 -0.84 6.12
CA ILE A 122 1.71 -0.50 6.21
C ILE A 122 2.23 -0.95 7.58
N GLU A 123 3.18 -1.89 7.59
CA GLU A 123 3.87 -2.36 8.80
C GLU A 123 5.09 -1.48 9.13
N ASP A 124 5.80 -1.02 8.10
CA ASP A 124 7.10 -0.34 8.21
C ASP A 124 7.35 0.53 6.97
N PHE A 125 7.86 1.75 7.15
CA PHE A 125 8.23 2.71 6.10
C PHE A 125 9.36 3.63 6.54
#